data_AF-A0A9W6T760-F1
#
_entry.id   AF-A0A9W6T760-F1
#
_cell.length_a   1.000
_cell.length_b   1.000
_cell.length_c   1.000
_cell.angle_alpha   90.00
_cell.angle_beta   90.00
_cell.angle_gamma   90.00
#
_symmetry.space_group_name_H-M   'P 1'
#
loop_
_entity.id
_entity.type
_entity.pdbx_description
1 polymer ?
#
loop_
_entity_poly.entity_id
_entity_poly.type
_entity_poly.pdbx_seq_one_letter_code
_entity_poly.pdbx_strand_id
1 'polypeptide(L)'
;MLYRFRSIEAEFLKYKQDIADIKANIVEVMKAPEMKEFKKAVSAHKRKINPKFGQLTDSQRQLTEITNDIRVLVAATASDEFAFKWILNFIAKAIISQAESELSVKPQNSIALSKLTLNLLILFPELFYYLMARFVKKCPIIIGYTCAVDTEEGRLRMGWRRAGQNKWEEETKYNERLSVGDI
;
A
#
# COMPACT_ATOMS: atom_id res chain seq x y z
N MET A 1 -0.12 -25.34 16.57
CA MET A 1 0.02 -23.87 16.70
C MET A 1 -1.35 -23.32 17.12
N LEU A 2 -1.50 -22.81 18.35
CA LEU A 2 -2.78 -22.29 18.84
C LEU A 2 -2.93 -20.83 18.37
N TYR A 3 -4.01 -20.54 17.64
CA TYR A 3 -4.36 -19.19 17.19
C TYR A 3 -4.70 -18.32 18.41
N ARG A 4 -3.97 -17.21 18.60
CA ARG A 4 -4.10 -16.31 19.77
C ARG A 4 -4.74 -14.98 19.36
N PHE A 5 -6.06 -14.88 19.47
CA PHE A 5 -6.83 -13.67 19.10
C PHE A 5 -6.25 -12.37 19.68
N ARG A 6 -5.83 -12.37 20.95
CA ARG A 6 -5.27 -11.18 21.61
C ARG A 6 -3.99 -10.65 20.97
N SER A 7 -3.09 -11.54 20.51
CA SER A 7 -1.85 -11.09 19.88
C SER A 7 -2.12 -10.53 18.48
N ILE A 8 -3.09 -11.10 17.77
CA ILE A 8 -3.52 -10.63 16.44
C ILE A 8 -4.22 -9.27 16.55
N GLU A 9 -5.04 -9.06 17.56
CA GLU A 9 -5.63 -7.75 17.84
C GLU A 9 -4.56 -6.71 18.18
N ALA A 10 -3.57 -7.05 19.00
CA ALA A 10 -2.46 -6.15 19.30
C ALA A 10 -1.65 -5.78 18.04
N GLU A 11 -1.41 -6.75 17.16
CA GLU A 11 -0.76 -6.52 15.87
C GLU A 11 -1.60 -5.63 14.94
N PHE A 12 -2.91 -5.87 14.85
CA PHE A 12 -3.84 -5.01 14.11
C PHE A 12 -3.80 -3.57 14.62
N LEU A 13 -3.89 -3.37 15.94
CA LEU A 13 -3.86 -2.05 16.56
C LEU A 13 -2.52 -1.33 16.31
N LYS A 14 -1.40 -2.06 16.35
CA LYS A 14 -0.09 -1.53 15.98
C LYS A 14 -0.10 -0.99 14.55
N TYR A 15 -0.54 -1.77 13.56
CA TYR A 15 -0.60 -1.29 12.16
C TYR A 15 -1.60 -0.13 11.95
N LYS A 16 -2.65 -0.07 12.76
CA LYS A 16 -3.56 1.10 12.78
C LYS A 16 -2.85 2.35 13.28
N GLN A 17 -2.04 2.23 14.33
CA GLN A 17 -1.19 3.30 14.82
C GLN A 17 -0.14 3.70 13.78
N ASP A 18 0.52 2.75 13.13
CA ASP A 18 1.49 3.01 12.05
C ASP A 18 0.87 3.86 10.92
N ILE A 19 -0.38 3.58 10.54
CA ILE A 19 -1.11 4.41 9.55
C ILE A 19 -1.35 5.84 10.07
N ALA A 20 -1.67 5.99 11.35
CA ALA A 20 -1.86 7.31 11.96
C ALA A 20 -0.53 8.09 11.98
N ASP A 21 0.57 7.42 12.34
CA ASP A 21 1.91 8.00 12.38
C ASP A 21 2.40 8.39 10.99
N ILE A 22 2.22 7.53 9.98
CA ILE A 22 2.51 7.86 8.57
C ILE A 22 1.70 9.09 8.14
N LYS A 23 0.44 9.20 8.55
CA LYS A 23 -0.38 10.36 8.21
C LYS A 23 0.19 11.62 8.85
N ALA A 24 0.39 11.61 10.16
CA ALA A 24 0.87 12.77 10.92
C ALA A 24 2.27 13.20 10.49
N ASN A 25 3.23 12.26 10.44
CA ASN A 25 4.65 12.56 10.34
C ASN A 25 5.17 12.64 8.90
N ILE A 26 4.42 12.14 7.90
CA ILE A 26 4.85 12.14 6.50
C ILE A 26 3.85 12.88 5.62
N VAL A 27 2.57 12.52 5.69
CA VAL A 27 1.57 13.05 4.76
C VAL A 27 1.20 14.49 5.08
N GLU A 28 0.89 14.80 6.34
CA GLU A 28 0.50 16.16 6.74
C GLU A 28 1.71 17.12 6.73
N VAL A 29 2.90 16.68 7.16
CA VAL A 29 4.14 17.46 7.03
C VAL A 29 4.38 17.87 5.58
N MET A 30 4.24 16.95 4.62
CA MET A 30 4.39 17.28 3.19
C MET A 30 3.32 18.24 2.65
N LYS A 31 2.23 18.50 3.37
CA LYS A 31 1.21 19.48 2.96
C LYS A 31 1.45 20.87 3.54
N ALA A 32 2.36 21.01 4.50
CA ALA A 32 2.65 22.30 5.11
C ALA A 32 3.13 23.32 4.04
N PRO A 33 2.73 24.60 4.12
CA PRO A 33 3.07 25.62 3.12
C PRO A 33 4.56 25.73 2.80
N GLU A 34 5.41 25.60 3.83
CA GLU A 34 6.87 25.65 3.74
C GLU A 34 7.46 24.48 2.93
N MET A 35 6.77 23.33 2.89
CA MET A 35 7.20 22.15 2.14
C MET A 35 6.80 22.19 0.66
N LYS A 36 6.18 23.27 0.18
CA LYS A 36 5.61 23.34 -1.18
C LYS A 36 6.64 23.11 -2.29
N GLU A 37 7.77 23.81 -2.26
CA GLU A 37 8.82 23.66 -3.29
C GLU A 37 9.51 22.30 -3.19
N PHE A 38 9.77 21.83 -1.97
CA PHE A 38 10.30 20.49 -1.72
C PHE A 38 9.37 19.41 -2.28
N LYS A 39 8.07 19.48 -1.97
CA LYS A 39 7.03 18.60 -2.50
C LYS A 39 7.00 18.60 -4.02
N LYS A 40 7.15 19.77 -4.65
CA LYS A 40 7.16 19.90 -6.11
C LYS A 40 8.34 19.13 -6.72
N ALA A 41 9.53 19.24 -6.12
CA ALA A 41 10.73 18.52 -6.53
C ALA A 41 10.58 16.99 -6.35
N VAL A 42 10.20 16.53 -5.15
CA VAL A 42 10.02 15.10 -4.86
C VAL A 42 8.86 14.50 -5.68
N SER A 43 7.79 15.27 -5.91
CA SER A 43 6.67 14.81 -6.75
C SER A 43 7.06 14.58 -8.21
N ALA A 44 8.16 15.16 -8.70
CA ALA A 44 8.69 14.83 -10.02
C ALA A 44 9.15 13.37 -10.11
N HIS A 45 9.74 12.83 -9.04
CA HIS A 45 10.17 11.44 -8.95
C HIS A 45 8.95 10.53 -8.91
N LYS A 46 7.96 10.87 -8.06
CA LYS A 46 6.65 10.20 -8.02
C LYS A 46 6.00 10.09 -9.41
N ARG A 47 6.00 11.17 -10.21
CA ARG A 47 5.41 11.17 -11.55
C ARG A 47 6.12 10.23 -12.54
N LYS A 48 7.42 9.97 -12.35
CA LYS A 48 8.19 8.99 -13.12
C LYS A 48 7.95 7.55 -12.65
N ILE A 49 7.76 7.36 -11.34
CA ILE A 49 7.51 6.04 -10.73
C ILE A 49 6.09 5.55 -11.03
N ASN A 50 5.06 6.40 -10.90
CA ASN A 50 3.66 5.96 -10.97
C ASN A 50 3.29 5.17 -12.25
N PRO A 51 3.70 5.59 -13.46
CA PRO A 51 3.39 4.84 -14.68
C PRO A 51 4.02 3.45 -14.74
N LYS A 52 5.11 3.20 -13.98
CA LYS A 52 5.83 1.92 -14.01
C LYS A 52 4.99 0.74 -13.53
N PHE A 53 4.07 0.96 -12.60
CA PHE A 53 3.15 -0.09 -12.12
C PHE A 53 2.18 -0.54 -13.21
N GLY A 54 1.63 0.40 -14.00
CA GLY A 54 0.74 0.08 -15.13
C GLY A 54 1.46 -0.42 -16.39
N GLN A 55 2.79 -0.43 -16.40
CA GLN A 55 3.60 -0.99 -17.48
C GLN A 55 3.91 -2.48 -17.26
N LEU A 56 3.59 -3.04 -16.09
CA LEU A 56 3.90 -4.43 -15.78
C LEU A 56 3.18 -5.38 -16.74
N THR A 57 3.95 -6.36 -17.24
CA THR A 57 3.45 -7.51 -18.01
C THR A 57 4.11 -8.77 -17.44
N ASP A 58 3.77 -9.94 -18.01
CA ASP A 58 4.37 -11.22 -17.63
C ASP A 58 5.83 -11.40 -18.11
N SER A 59 6.40 -10.40 -18.82
CA SER A 59 7.78 -10.43 -19.30
C SER A 59 8.79 -10.22 -18.16
N GLN A 60 9.61 -11.25 -17.91
CA GLN A 60 10.69 -11.16 -16.92
C GLN A 60 11.71 -10.07 -17.26
N ARG A 61 11.99 -9.84 -18.55
CA ARG A 61 12.89 -8.76 -18.99
C ARG A 61 12.33 -7.40 -18.60
N GLN A 62 11.05 -7.16 -18.89
CA GLN A 62 10.40 -5.89 -18.59
C GLN A 62 10.30 -5.67 -17.07
N LEU A 63 10.01 -6.72 -16.30
CA LEU A 63 10.03 -6.67 -14.84
C LEU A 63 11.40 -6.20 -14.32
N THR A 64 12.51 -6.73 -14.85
CA THR A 64 13.87 -6.31 -14.48
C THR A 64 14.13 -4.85 -14.85
N GLU A 65 13.74 -4.43 -16.06
CA GLU A 65 13.88 -3.03 -16.51
C GLU A 65 13.10 -2.06 -15.60
N ILE A 66 11.82 -2.37 -15.33
CA ILE A 66 10.96 -1.59 -14.41
C ILE A 66 11.54 -1.55 -12.99
N THR A 67 12.03 -2.69 -12.49
CA THR A 67 12.63 -2.77 -11.15
C THR A 67 13.86 -1.85 -11.06
N ASN A 68 14.73 -1.87 -12.06
CA ASN A 68 15.92 -1.01 -12.11
C ASN A 68 15.56 0.47 -12.24
N ASP A 69 14.57 0.81 -13.06
CA ASP A 69 14.09 2.19 -13.18
C ASP A 69 13.58 2.74 -11.85
N ILE A 70 12.75 1.96 -11.14
CA ILE A 70 12.25 2.35 -9.82
C ILE A 70 13.41 2.45 -8.84
N ARG A 71 14.34 1.49 -8.85
CA ARG A 71 15.53 1.52 -7.99
C ARG A 71 16.31 2.82 -8.13
N VAL A 72 16.62 3.23 -9.36
CA VAL A 72 17.36 4.48 -9.63
C VAL A 72 16.59 5.70 -9.14
N LEU A 73 15.28 5.75 -9.41
CA LEU A 73 14.43 6.88 -8.99
C LEU A 73 14.30 6.99 -7.46
N VAL A 74 14.24 5.86 -6.76
CA VAL A 74 14.19 5.84 -5.29
C VAL A 74 15.55 6.19 -4.70
N ALA A 75 16.64 5.63 -5.23
CA ALA A 75 18.01 5.92 -4.77
C ALA A 75 18.37 7.41 -4.91
N ALA A 76 17.85 8.09 -5.94
CA ALA A 76 18.01 9.54 -6.11
C ALA A 76 17.39 10.38 -4.97
N THR A 77 16.53 9.78 -4.14
CA THR A 77 15.94 10.43 -2.96
C THR A 77 16.61 10.04 -1.64
N ALA A 78 17.57 9.11 -1.65
CA ALA A 78 18.16 8.55 -0.44
C ALA A 78 19.04 9.53 0.35
N SER A 79 19.51 10.62 -0.27
CA SER A 79 20.28 11.67 0.41
C SER A 79 19.42 12.54 1.34
N ASP A 80 18.09 12.51 1.20
CA ASP A 80 17.14 13.18 2.06
C ASP A 80 16.18 12.14 2.66
N GLU A 81 16.33 11.88 3.95
CA GLU A 81 15.59 10.82 4.64
C GLU A 81 14.07 11.01 4.54
N PHE A 82 13.60 12.26 4.57
CA PHE A 82 12.17 12.56 4.49
C PHE A 82 11.63 12.33 3.07
N ALA A 83 12.36 12.74 2.03
CA ALA A 83 12.02 12.45 0.64
C ALA A 83 11.94 10.94 0.39
N PHE A 84 12.93 10.19 0.86
CA PHE A 84 12.99 8.74 0.75
C PHE A 84 11.77 8.08 1.41
N LYS A 85 11.50 8.38 2.68
CA LYS A 85 10.33 7.89 3.43
C LYS A 85 9.02 8.23 2.71
N TRP A 86 8.90 9.45 2.18
CA TRP A 86 7.70 9.87 1.45
C TRP A 86 7.51 9.10 0.13
N ILE A 87 8.58 8.82 -0.61
CA ILE A 87 8.54 8.03 -1.83
C ILE A 87 8.21 6.56 -1.54
N LEU A 88 8.79 5.95 -0.50
CA LEU A 88 8.43 4.58 -0.09
C LEU A 88 6.95 4.48 0.30
N ASN A 89 6.45 5.44 1.07
CA ASN A 89 5.04 5.53 1.40
C ASN A 89 4.16 5.66 0.15
N PHE A 90 4.60 6.41 -0.86
CA PHE A 90 3.92 6.51 -2.15
C PHE A 90 3.94 5.17 -2.92
N ILE A 91 5.09 4.50 -3.01
CA ILE A 91 5.22 3.18 -3.66
C ILE A 91 4.28 2.16 -3.01
N ALA A 92 4.23 2.11 -1.68
CA ALA A 92 3.31 1.25 -0.96
C ALA A 92 1.84 1.56 -1.29
N LYS A 93 1.46 2.83 -1.52
CA LYS A 93 0.11 3.18 -2.01
C LYS A 93 -0.14 2.68 -3.42
N ALA A 94 0.85 2.81 -4.29
CA ALA A 94 0.74 2.45 -5.70
C ALA A 94 0.57 0.93 -5.85
N ILE A 95 1.34 0.13 -5.12
CA ILE A 95 1.22 -1.35 -5.10
C ILE A 95 -0.20 -1.77 -4.69
N ILE A 96 -0.70 -1.25 -3.56
CA ILE A 96 -2.06 -1.55 -3.08
C ILE A 96 -3.12 -1.08 -4.08
N SER A 97 -2.94 0.10 -4.68
CA SER A 97 -3.85 0.60 -5.69
C SER A 97 -3.88 -0.29 -6.92
N GLN A 98 -2.72 -0.78 -7.38
CA GLN A 98 -2.61 -1.66 -8.53
C GLN A 98 -3.30 -3.00 -8.26
N ALA A 99 -3.11 -3.55 -7.05
CA ALA A 99 -3.80 -4.76 -6.61
C ALA A 99 -5.33 -4.57 -6.67
N GLU A 100 -5.85 -3.51 -6.05
CA GLU A 100 -7.29 -3.27 -5.98
C GLU A 100 -7.95 -2.90 -7.32
N SER A 101 -7.20 -2.38 -8.30
CA SER A 101 -7.76 -1.99 -9.59
C SER A 101 -7.56 -3.03 -10.69
N GLU A 102 -6.33 -3.49 -10.85
CA GLU A 102 -5.96 -4.33 -11.99
C GLU A 102 -6.17 -5.81 -11.67
N LEU A 103 -5.81 -6.27 -10.47
CA LEU A 103 -5.92 -7.69 -10.14
C LEU A 103 -7.36 -8.13 -9.89
N SER A 104 -8.24 -7.22 -9.47
CA SER A 104 -9.69 -7.49 -9.43
C SER A 104 -10.26 -7.81 -10.82
N VAL A 105 -9.63 -7.35 -11.90
CA VAL A 105 -10.07 -7.58 -13.29
C VAL A 105 -9.21 -8.64 -13.99
N LYS A 106 -7.92 -8.70 -13.67
CA LYS A 106 -6.92 -9.60 -14.26
C LYS A 106 -6.07 -10.26 -13.17
N PRO A 107 -6.62 -11.26 -12.44
CA PRO A 107 -5.92 -11.97 -11.38
C PRO A 107 -4.55 -12.53 -11.78
N GLN A 108 -4.39 -12.91 -13.05
CA GLN A 108 -3.13 -13.42 -13.60
C GLN A 108 -1.96 -12.42 -13.51
N ASN A 109 -2.24 -11.11 -13.50
CA ASN A 109 -1.21 -10.07 -13.40
C ASN A 109 -0.61 -9.98 -11.97
N SER A 110 -1.16 -10.74 -11.01
CA SER A 110 -0.70 -10.77 -9.61
C SER A 110 0.76 -11.19 -9.51
N ILE A 111 1.19 -12.15 -10.34
CA ILE A 111 2.56 -12.67 -10.33
C ILE A 111 3.57 -11.56 -10.63
N ALA A 112 3.32 -10.74 -11.65
CA ALA A 112 4.22 -9.64 -12.01
C ALA A 112 4.30 -8.59 -10.91
N LEU A 113 3.17 -8.20 -10.33
CA LEU A 113 3.12 -7.23 -9.23
C LEU A 113 3.79 -7.77 -7.95
N SER A 114 3.57 -9.04 -7.62
CA SER A 114 4.18 -9.71 -6.46
C SER A 114 5.70 -9.82 -6.60
N LYS A 115 6.20 -10.20 -7.78
CA LYS A 115 7.64 -10.23 -8.05
C LYS A 115 8.27 -8.85 -7.96
N LEU A 116 7.63 -7.82 -8.53
CA LEU A 116 8.12 -6.44 -8.40
C LEU A 116 8.16 -6.03 -6.92
N THR A 117 7.07 -6.28 -6.18
CA THR A 117 6.95 -5.93 -4.77
C THR A 117 8.03 -6.60 -3.93
N LEU A 118 8.28 -7.89 -4.14
CA LEU A 118 9.35 -8.62 -3.46
C LEU A 118 10.73 -8.04 -3.78
N ASN A 119 11.03 -7.76 -5.05
CA ASN A 119 12.30 -7.14 -5.44
C ASN A 119 12.49 -5.78 -4.76
N LEU A 120 11.43 -4.96 -4.69
CA LEU A 120 11.48 -3.66 -4.03
C LEU A 120 11.64 -3.78 -2.50
N LEU A 121 11.05 -4.79 -1.86
CA LEU A 121 11.26 -5.07 -0.44
C LEU A 121 12.69 -5.51 -0.13
N ILE A 122 13.32 -6.28 -1.03
CA ILE A 122 14.73 -6.67 -0.90
C ILE A 122 15.64 -5.46 -1.07
N LEU A 123 15.35 -4.60 -2.06
CA LEU A 123 16.15 -3.40 -2.34
C LEU A 123 15.96 -2.29 -1.29
N PHE A 124 14.77 -2.17 -0.73
CA PHE A 124 14.38 -1.13 0.23
C PHE A 124 13.60 -1.76 1.39
N PRO A 125 14.29 -2.39 2.36
CA PRO A 125 13.63 -3.07 3.49
C PRO A 125 12.66 -2.19 4.28
N GLU A 126 12.91 -0.88 4.34
CA GLU A 126 12.03 0.11 4.99
C GLU A 126 10.66 0.22 4.33
N LEU A 127 10.52 -0.24 3.07
CA LEU A 127 9.23 -0.33 2.38
C LEU A 127 8.25 -1.24 3.12
N PHE A 128 8.74 -2.27 3.82
CA PHE A 128 7.92 -3.22 4.56
C PHE A 128 6.99 -2.53 5.56
N TYR A 129 7.51 -1.54 6.30
CA TYR A 129 6.74 -0.75 7.26
C TYR A 129 5.50 -0.10 6.60
N TYR A 130 5.72 0.61 5.49
CA TYR A 130 4.64 1.29 4.78
C TYR A 130 3.67 0.33 4.11
N LEU A 131 4.20 -0.77 3.56
CA LEU A 131 3.42 -1.75 2.81
C LEU A 131 2.51 -2.55 3.75
N MET A 132 3.03 -3.09 4.84
CA MET A 132 2.25 -3.86 5.81
C MET A 132 1.18 -3.03 6.50
N ALA A 133 1.50 -1.80 6.92
CA ALA A 133 0.52 -0.90 7.52
C ALA A 133 -0.68 -0.67 6.57
N ARG A 134 -0.43 -0.60 5.25
CA ARG A 134 -1.49 -0.41 4.24
C ARG A 134 -2.25 -1.69 3.93
N PHE A 135 -1.55 -2.80 3.80
CA PHE A 135 -2.15 -4.10 3.60
C PHE A 135 -3.13 -4.41 4.74
N VAL A 136 -2.68 -4.34 6.00
CA VAL A 136 -3.55 -4.62 7.17
C VAL A 136 -4.70 -3.63 7.28
N LYS A 137 -4.47 -2.34 6.99
CA LYS A 137 -5.56 -1.34 6.95
C LYS A 137 -6.66 -1.71 5.95
N LYS A 138 -6.30 -2.31 4.81
CA LYS A 138 -7.21 -2.57 3.69
C LYS A 138 -7.83 -3.98 3.73
N CYS A 139 -7.04 -4.95 4.17
CA CYS A 139 -7.38 -6.36 4.29
C CYS A 139 -6.71 -6.89 5.58
N PRO A 140 -7.36 -6.73 6.75
CA PRO A 140 -6.78 -7.19 8.02
C PRO A 140 -6.76 -8.72 8.14
N ILE A 141 -7.48 -9.42 7.27
CA ILE A 141 -7.52 -10.89 7.21
C ILE A 141 -6.14 -11.48 6.90
N ILE A 142 -5.23 -10.74 6.26
CA ILE A 142 -3.86 -11.21 5.97
C ILE A 142 -3.03 -11.54 7.22
N ILE A 143 -3.33 -10.91 8.37
CA ILE A 143 -2.73 -11.23 9.68
C ILE A 143 -3.67 -12.12 10.52
N GLY A 144 -4.73 -12.62 9.89
CA GLY A 144 -5.79 -13.38 10.52
C GLY A 144 -6.76 -12.53 11.34
N TYR A 145 -6.70 -11.20 11.34
CA TYR A 145 -7.61 -10.39 12.17
C TYR A 145 -9.03 -10.41 11.60
N THR A 146 -10.01 -10.60 12.49
CA THR A 146 -11.44 -10.48 12.19
C THR A 146 -12.19 -9.88 13.38
N CYS A 147 -13.29 -9.19 13.12
CA CYS A 147 -14.21 -8.71 14.14
C CYS A 147 -15.64 -8.61 13.58
N ALA A 148 -16.63 -8.40 14.45
CA ALA A 148 -18.01 -8.15 14.03
C ALA A 148 -18.11 -6.88 13.16
N VAL A 149 -19.05 -6.87 12.19
CA VAL A 149 -19.27 -5.79 11.20
C VAL A 149 -20.70 -5.22 11.27
N ASP A 150 -21.37 -5.49 12.38
CA ASP A 150 -22.66 -4.93 12.80
C ASP A 150 -22.56 -3.44 13.15
N THR A 151 -21.38 -2.98 13.56
CA THR A 151 -21.11 -1.56 13.88
C THR A 151 -20.34 -0.84 12.77
N GLU A 152 -20.43 0.49 12.74
CA GLU A 152 -19.60 1.32 11.86
C GLU A 152 -18.11 1.11 12.13
N GLU A 153 -17.71 1.06 13.40
CA GLU A 153 -16.33 0.80 13.77
C GLU A 153 -15.85 -0.57 13.28
N GLY A 154 -16.66 -1.62 13.45
CA GLY A 154 -16.39 -2.96 12.95
C GLY A 154 -16.16 -3.00 11.45
N ARG A 155 -17.03 -2.34 10.68
CA ARG A 155 -16.88 -2.19 9.21
C ARG A 155 -15.59 -1.47 8.84
N LEU A 156 -15.28 -0.36 9.51
CA LEU A 156 -14.03 0.37 9.28
C LEU A 156 -12.78 -0.44 9.65
N ARG A 157 -12.85 -1.26 10.70
CA ARG A 157 -11.76 -2.16 11.11
C ARG A 157 -11.54 -3.27 10.08
N MET A 158 -12.62 -3.82 9.52
CA MET A 158 -12.57 -4.84 8.48
C MET A 158 -12.30 -4.30 7.06
N GLY A 159 -12.09 -2.99 6.90
CA GLY A 159 -11.69 -2.40 5.62
C GLY A 159 -12.84 -2.07 4.66
N TRP A 160 -14.10 -2.09 5.13
CA TRP A 160 -15.25 -1.65 4.35
C TRP A 160 -15.12 -0.17 3.96
N ARG A 161 -15.60 0.16 2.76
CA ARG A 161 -15.62 1.51 2.23
C ARG A 161 -17.02 2.07 2.21
N ARG A 162 -17.11 3.40 2.29
CA ARG A 162 -18.32 4.12 1.93
C ARG A 162 -18.36 4.30 0.41
N ALA A 163 -19.46 3.87 -0.20
CA ALA A 163 -19.90 4.35 -1.50
C ALA A 163 -20.35 5.83 -1.38
N GLY A 164 -20.55 6.50 -2.52
CA GLY A 164 -21.10 7.86 -2.53
C GLY A 164 -22.38 7.96 -1.68
N GLN A 165 -22.67 9.15 -1.14
CA GLN A 165 -23.82 9.42 -0.26
C GLN A 165 -23.78 8.71 1.11
N ASN A 166 -22.59 8.50 1.69
CA ASN A 166 -22.39 7.87 3.00
C ASN A 166 -22.93 6.43 3.14
N LYS A 167 -23.33 5.77 2.06
CA LYS A 167 -23.75 4.37 2.08
C LYS A 167 -22.52 3.46 2.12
N TRP A 168 -22.63 2.29 2.75
CA TRP A 168 -21.57 1.28 2.66
C TRP A 168 -21.50 0.71 1.24
N GLU A 169 -20.31 0.26 0.84
CA GLU A 169 -20.18 -0.55 -0.38
C GLU A 169 -20.98 -1.85 -0.26
N GLU A 170 -21.37 -2.42 -1.40
CA GLU A 170 -22.05 -3.71 -1.45
C GLU A 170 -21.09 -4.84 -1.06
N GLU A 171 -21.64 -5.91 -0.48
CA GLU A 171 -20.86 -7.07 -0.04
C GLU A 171 -20.08 -7.72 -1.18
N THR A 172 -20.67 -7.84 -2.38
CA THR A 172 -19.98 -8.34 -3.57
C THR A 172 -18.71 -7.54 -3.86
N LYS A 173 -18.81 -6.21 -3.83
CA LYS A 173 -17.69 -5.30 -4.09
C LYS A 173 -16.63 -5.33 -3.00
N TYR A 174 -17.06 -5.50 -1.75
CA TYR A 174 -16.15 -5.73 -0.62
C TYR A 174 -15.38 -7.04 -0.80
N ASN A 175 -16.05 -8.14 -1.15
CA ASN A 175 -15.44 -9.45 -1.34
C ASN A 175 -14.47 -9.47 -2.54
N GLU A 176 -14.83 -8.88 -3.68
CA GLU A 176 -13.94 -8.74 -4.85
C GLU A 176 -12.64 -7.98 -4.54
N ARG A 177 -12.69 -7.04 -3.59
CA ARG A 177 -11.52 -6.30 -3.13
C ARG A 177 -10.62 -7.11 -2.22
N LEU A 178 -11.19 -8.04 -1.45
CA LEU A 178 -10.44 -8.88 -0.52
C LEU A 178 -9.86 -10.12 -1.22
N SER A 179 -10.59 -10.69 -2.17
CA SER A 179 -10.21 -11.93 -2.88
C SER A 179 -8.97 -11.78 -3.76
N VAL A 180 -8.59 -10.54 -4.10
CA VAL A 180 -7.27 -10.25 -4.70
C VAL A 180 -6.11 -10.65 -3.78
N GLY A 181 -6.33 -10.73 -2.47
CA GLY A 181 -5.38 -11.23 -1.48
C GLY A 181 -5.34 -12.75 -1.30
N ASP A 182 -6.24 -13.49 -1.98
CA ASP A 182 -6.33 -14.96 -1.91
C ASP A 182 -5.55 -15.67 -3.03
N ILE A 183 -4.65 -14.95 -3.73
CA ILE A 183 -3.79 -15.45 -4.81
C ILE A 183 -2.33 -15.53 -4.35
#